data_AF-A0A4Q6I7C7-F1
#
_entry.id   AF-A0A4Q6I7C7-F1
#
_cell.length_a   1.000
_cell.length_b   1.000
_cell.length_c   1.000
_cell.angle_alpha   90.00
_cell.angle_beta   90.00
_cell.angle_gamma   90.00
#
_symmetry.space_group_name_H-M   'P 1'
#
loop_
_entity.id
_entity.type
_entity.pdbx_description
1 polymer ?
#
loop_
_entity_poly.entity_id
_entity_poly.type
_entity_poly.pdbx_seq_one_letter_code
_entity_poly.pdbx_strand_id
1 'polypeptide(L)'
;MGIQIDVVVGYPINDEMERVLGLAEAVGEPVTVTFMWEGREEAERAVLVPAATLALWEHWAPAAYPANGAGDEDRAVVEEPQLAHPAEFGAFTLFRRRVGGRTAVARKGVVVAELLDPDEAHWLQEKARNVRQGFMDPKQKAAFEEFLARQASLDEQ
;
A
#
# COMPACT_ATOMS: atom_id res chain seq x y z
N MET A 1 -12.58 -4.50 6.29
CA MET A 1 -12.81 -3.10 6.64
C MET A 1 -11.54 -2.58 7.25
N GLY A 2 -10.71 -1.96 6.42
CA GLY A 2 -9.72 -1.03 6.95
C GLY A 2 -10.40 0.32 7.04
N ILE A 3 -10.04 1.13 8.03
CA ILE A 3 -10.45 2.53 8.06
C ILE A 3 -9.65 3.21 6.95
N GLN A 4 -10.30 3.60 5.85
CA GLN A 4 -9.66 4.42 4.84
C GLN A 4 -9.63 5.86 5.35
N ILE A 5 -8.45 6.32 5.73
CA ILE A 5 -8.20 7.72 6.06
C ILE A 5 -7.56 8.33 4.83
N ASP A 6 -8.21 9.35 4.26
CA ASP A 6 -7.63 10.12 3.16
C ASP A 6 -6.87 11.31 3.75
N VAL A 7 -5.55 11.36 3.51
CA VAL A 7 -4.70 12.45 3.97
C VAL A 7 -4.12 13.19 2.78
N VAL A 8 -4.27 14.52 2.73
CA VAL A 8 -3.62 15.38 1.74
C VAL A 8 -2.41 16.03 2.39
N VAL A 9 -1.24 15.83 1.78
CA VAL A 9 0.04 16.40 2.21
C VAL A 9 0.42 17.49 1.24
N GLY A 10 0.34 18.75 1.67
CA GLY A 10 0.40 19.91 0.78
C GLY A 10 1.79 20.16 0.20
N TYR A 11 2.83 19.93 1.01
CA TYR A 11 4.25 20.03 0.66
C TYR A 11 5.00 19.10 1.62
N PRO A 12 5.28 17.83 1.25
CA PRO A 12 5.87 16.83 2.15
C PRO A 12 7.28 17.23 2.60
N ILE A 13 7.33 18.12 3.58
CA ILE A 13 8.48 18.51 4.37
C ILE A 13 8.49 17.69 5.66
N ASN A 14 9.64 17.68 6.34
CA ASN A 14 9.93 16.72 7.39
C ASN A 14 8.79 16.49 8.42
N ASP A 15 8.24 17.55 8.98
CA ASP A 15 7.22 17.48 10.04
C ASP A 15 5.85 17.02 9.54
N GLU A 16 5.52 17.27 8.26
CA GLU A 16 4.25 16.83 7.67
C GLU A 16 4.33 15.33 7.37
N MET A 17 5.46 14.88 6.81
CA MET A 17 5.74 13.47 6.58
C MET A 17 5.74 12.66 7.89
N GLU A 18 6.45 13.13 8.92
CA GLU A 18 6.48 12.45 10.21
C GLU A 18 5.08 12.30 10.83
N ARG A 19 4.21 13.31 10.69
CA ARG A 19 2.82 13.25 11.17
C ARG A 19 1.98 12.20 10.45
N VAL A 20 2.06 12.13 9.12
CA VAL A 20 1.28 11.16 8.34
C VAL A 20 1.75 9.73 8.61
N LEU A 21 3.07 9.52 8.66
CA LEU A 21 3.65 8.21 8.98
C LEU A 21 3.29 7.78 10.42
N GLY A 22 3.33 8.72 11.38
CA GLY A 22 2.91 8.48 12.76
C GLY A 22 1.41 8.18 12.89
N LEU A 23 0.55 8.85 12.11
CA LEU A 23 -0.89 8.57 12.06
C LEU A 23 -1.15 7.15 11.56
N ALA A 24 -0.54 6.76 10.44
CA ALA A 24 -0.75 5.44 9.87
C ALA A 24 -0.21 4.32 10.78
N GLU A 25 0.94 4.55 11.43
CA GLU A 25 1.45 3.62 12.45
C GLU A 25 0.46 3.49 13.63
N ALA A 26 -0.13 4.59 14.09
CA ALA A 26 -1.07 4.58 15.22
C ALA A 26 -2.41 3.90 14.87
N VAL A 27 -2.87 4.06 13.63
CA VAL A 27 -4.12 3.47 13.15
C VAL A 27 -3.96 1.97 12.89
N GLY A 28 -2.80 1.54 12.37
CA GLY A 28 -2.52 0.13 12.12
C GLY A 28 -3.34 -0.48 10.97
N GLU A 29 -4.01 0.35 10.17
CA GLU A 29 -4.77 -0.03 8.97
C GLU A 29 -4.20 0.68 7.73
N PRO A 30 -4.50 0.21 6.51
CA PRO A 30 -4.10 0.91 5.28
C PRO A 30 -4.65 2.33 5.21
N VAL A 31 -3.80 3.30 4.90
CA VAL A 31 -4.15 4.74 4.80
C VAL A 31 -3.89 5.22 3.38
N THR A 32 -4.88 5.84 2.74
CA THR A 32 -4.69 6.46 1.43
C THR A 32 -4.12 7.86 1.61
N VAL A 33 -2.99 8.13 0.96
CA VAL A 33 -2.28 9.41 1.07
C VAL A 33 -2.15 10.03 -0.31
N THR A 34 -2.45 11.32 -0.38
CA THR A 34 -2.25 12.14 -1.58
C THR A 34 -1.16 13.15 -1.29
N PHE A 35 -0.02 13.03 -1.97
CA PHE A 35 1.12 13.94 -1.86
C PHE A 35 1.07 15.00 -2.95
N MET A 36 1.09 16.27 -2.55
CA MET A 36 1.33 17.42 -3.42
C MET A 36 2.81 17.79 -3.29
N TRP A 37 3.61 17.50 -4.31
CA TRP A 37 5.03 17.83 -4.29
C TRP A 37 5.30 19.22 -4.85
N GLU A 38 6.24 19.97 -4.25
CA GLU A 38 6.72 21.22 -4.82
C GLU A 38 7.19 21.02 -6.27
N GLY A 39 6.62 21.79 -7.20
CA GLY A 39 7.01 21.74 -8.61
C GLY A 39 6.42 20.56 -9.41
N ARG A 40 5.52 19.75 -8.85
CA ARG A 40 4.68 18.82 -9.63
C ARG A 40 3.26 19.36 -9.77
N GLU A 41 2.74 19.33 -11.00
CA GLU A 41 1.34 19.73 -11.27
C GLU A 41 0.33 18.68 -10.80
N GLU A 42 0.72 17.40 -10.78
CA GLU A 42 -0.16 16.29 -10.40
C GLU A 42 0.16 15.76 -9.00
N ALA A 43 -0.91 15.51 -8.24
CA ALA A 43 -0.83 14.88 -6.93
C ALA A 43 -0.47 13.40 -7.05
N GLU A 44 0.50 12.93 -6.27
CA GLU A 44 0.88 11.51 -6.20
C GLU A 44 -0.01 10.81 -5.17
N ARG A 45 -0.87 9.90 -5.62
CA ARG A 45 -1.69 9.04 -4.74
C ARG A 45 -0.94 7.76 -4.41
N ALA A 46 -0.91 7.39 -3.14
CA ALA A 46 -0.31 6.16 -2.64
C ALA A 46 -1.14 5.60 -1.48
N VAL A 47 -0.94 4.33 -1.17
CA VAL A 47 -1.54 3.68 0.01
C VAL A 47 -0.42 3.24 0.94
N LEU A 48 -0.42 3.76 2.17
CA LEU A 48 0.49 3.34 3.22
C LEU A 48 -0.10 2.13 3.92
N VAL A 49 0.49 0.96 3.68
CA VAL A 49 0.04 -0.32 4.20
C VAL A 49 0.97 -0.77 5.34
N PRO A 50 0.45 -1.03 6.55
CA PRO A 50 1.24 -1.59 7.64
C PRO A 50 1.94 -2.89 7.22
N ALA A 51 3.20 -3.08 7.63
CA ALA A 51 4.01 -4.22 7.19
C ALA A 51 3.38 -5.59 7.54
N ALA A 52 2.74 -5.69 8.71
CA ALA A 52 2.02 -6.90 9.12
C ALA A 52 0.80 -7.18 8.23
N THR A 53 0.06 -6.14 7.86
CA THR A 53 -1.10 -6.23 6.96
C THR A 53 -0.66 -6.63 5.55
N LEU A 54 0.42 -6.02 5.05
CA LEU A 54 0.98 -6.35 3.74
C LEU A 54 1.47 -7.81 3.69
N ALA A 55 2.23 -8.26 4.69
CA ALA A 55 2.69 -9.64 4.78
C ALA A 55 1.52 -10.64 4.78
N LEU A 56 0.40 -10.30 5.43
CA LEU A 56 -0.81 -11.10 5.40
C LEU A 56 -1.44 -11.15 4.00
N TRP A 57 -1.48 -10.02 3.29
CA TRP A 57 -2.01 -10.00 1.92
C TRP A 57 -1.16 -10.86 1.00
N GLU A 58 0.17 -10.68 1.03
CA GLU A 58 1.11 -11.41 0.18
C GLU A 58 1.12 -12.92 0.46
N HIS A 59 0.93 -13.32 1.72
CA HIS A 59 0.78 -14.72 2.06
C HIS A 59 -0.38 -15.40 1.31
N TRP A 60 -1.48 -14.66 1.11
CA TRP A 60 -2.68 -15.18 0.44
C TRP A 60 -2.79 -14.75 -1.04
N ALA A 61 -1.97 -13.82 -1.51
CA ALA A 61 -1.91 -13.37 -2.90
C ALA A 61 -0.60 -13.85 -3.55
N PRO A 62 -0.43 -15.17 -3.82
CA PRO A 62 0.83 -15.72 -4.31
C PRO A 62 1.17 -15.33 -5.76
N ALA A 63 0.24 -14.69 -6.48
CA ALA A 63 0.50 -14.14 -7.80
C ALA A 63 1.21 -12.79 -7.68
N ALA A 64 2.08 -12.45 -8.63
CA ALA A 64 2.62 -11.10 -8.74
C ALA A 64 1.55 -10.16 -9.32
N TYR A 65 1.52 -8.92 -8.83
CA TYR A 65 0.70 -7.86 -9.42
C TYR A 65 1.09 -7.66 -10.88
N PRO A 66 0.15 -7.70 -11.86
CA PRO A 66 0.48 -7.50 -13.26
C PRO A 66 0.99 -6.07 -13.48
N ALA A 67 2.18 -5.93 -14.06
CA ALA A 67 2.70 -4.62 -14.43
C ALA A 67 1.78 -3.98 -15.48
N ASN A 68 1.11 -2.88 -15.13
CA ASN A 68 0.25 -2.15 -16.06
C ASN A 68 1.10 -1.47 -17.15
N GLY A 69 1.18 -2.10 -18.33
CA GLY A 69 1.29 -1.44 -19.64
C GLY A 69 2.67 -1.07 -20.18
N ALA A 70 3.27 -1.97 -20.98
CA ALA A 70 3.82 -1.69 -22.31
C ALA A 70 4.32 -3.02 -22.90
N GLY A 71 3.79 -3.43 -24.05
CA GLY A 71 4.38 -4.54 -24.78
C GLY A 71 5.79 -4.16 -25.22
N ASP A 72 6.77 -4.99 -24.89
CA ASP A 72 7.74 -5.43 -25.88
C ASP A 72 8.41 -6.72 -25.39
N GLU A 73 8.46 -7.69 -26.30
CA GLU A 73 9.29 -8.87 -26.15
C GLU A 73 10.73 -8.43 -26.33
N ASP A 74 11.41 -7.97 -25.29
CA ASP A 74 12.86 -8.13 -25.29
C ASP A 74 13.45 -8.22 -23.88
N ARG A 75 14.34 -9.19 -23.72
CA ARG A 75 15.13 -9.41 -22.51
C ARG A 75 16.13 -8.27 -22.36
N ALA A 76 15.66 -7.11 -21.88
CA ALA A 76 16.55 -6.12 -21.33
C ALA A 76 17.05 -6.63 -19.97
N VAL A 77 18.37 -6.77 -19.87
CA VAL A 77 19.11 -7.05 -18.63
C VAL A 77 18.49 -6.23 -17.51
N VAL A 78 17.97 -6.91 -16.48
CA VAL A 78 17.50 -6.28 -15.25
C VAL A 78 18.70 -5.56 -14.64
N GLU A 79 18.86 -4.26 -14.91
CA GLU A 79 19.76 -3.43 -14.14
C GLU A 79 19.36 -3.60 -12.67
N GLU A 80 20.32 -3.98 -11.82
CA GLU A 80 20.08 -4.08 -10.38
C GLU A 80 19.48 -2.74 -9.90
N PRO A 81 18.29 -2.75 -9.27
CA PRO A 81 17.62 -1.52 -8.89
C PRO A 81 18.52 -0.66 -7.99
N GLN A 82 19.03 0.45 -8.50
CA GLN A 82 19.78 1.41 -7.69
C GLN A 82 18.88 1.95 -6.58
N LEU A 83 19.25 1.66 -5.34
CA LEU A 83 18.61 2.20 -4.14
C LEU A 83 18.73 3.73 -4.19
N ALA A 84 17.61 4.46 -4.10
CA ALA A 84 17.71 5.88 -3.78
C ALA A 84 18.24 6.00 -2.34
N HIS A 85 19.02 7.04 -2.06
CA HIS A 85 19.49 7.30 -0.69
C HIS A 85 18.29 7.35 0.26
N PRO A 86 18.36 6.69 1.44
CA PRO A 86 17.29 6.76 2.42
C PRO A 86 16.98 8.21 2.81
N ALA A 87 15.70 8.55 2.91
CA ALA A 87 15.25 9.87 3.32
C ALA A 87 14.72 9.82 4.76
N GLU A 88 15.29 10.63 5.64
CA GLU A 88 14.90 10.68 7.06
C GLU A 88 13.84 11.75 7.31
N PHE A 89 12.79 11.36 8.03
CA PHE A 89 11.64 12.18 8.38
C PHE A 89 11.34 11.99 9.87
N GLY A 90 12.07 12.73 10.71
CA GLY A 90 11.99 12.60 12.17
C GLY A 90 12.31 11.18 12.64
N ALA A 91 11.35 10.50 13.27
CA ALA A 91 11.54 9.11 13.71
C ALA A 91 11.54 8.06 12.57
N PHE A 92 11.19 8.45 11.35
CA PHE A 92 11.00 7.53 10.22
C PHE A 92 12.10 7.66 9.15
N THR A 93 12.31 6.58 8.41
CA THR A 93 13.23 6.53 7.28
C THR A 93 12.51 5.88 6.09
N LEU A 94 12.48 6.58 4.95
CA LEU A 94 11.91 6.09 3.69
C LEU A 94 13.01 5.53 2.80
N PHE A 95 12.81 4.31 2.32
CA PHE A 95 13.67 3.64 1.35
C PHE A 95 12.96 3.58 0.00
N ARG A 96 13.18 4.60 -0.83
CA ARG A 96 12.58 4.69 -2.17
C ARG A 96 13.39 3.85 -3.16
N ARG A 97 12.74 2.93 -3.88
CA ARG A 97 13.34 2.28 -5.04
C ARG A 97 13.28 3.24 -6.23
N ARG A 98 14.37 3.39 -7.01
CA ARG A 98 14.40 4.31 -8.17
C ARG A 98 13.44 3.93 -9.29
N VAL A 99 13.11 2.64 -9.44
CA VAL A 99 12.26 2.14 -10.54
C VAL A 99 11.17 1.25 -9.99
N GLY A 100 9.91 1.60 -10.32
CA GLY A 100 8.73 0.72 -10.24
C GLY A 100 8.48 -0.01 -8.92
N GLY A 101 8.97 0.52 -7.79
CA GLY A 101 8.98 -0.21 -6.53
C GLY A 101 8.28 0.53 -5.40
N ARG A 102 7.63 -0.25 -4.54
CA ARG A 102 7.12 0.17 -3.23
C ARG A 102 8.18 0.91 -2.43
N THR A 103 7.76 1.86 -1.60
CA THR A 103 8.66 2.58 -0.69
C THR A 103 8.50 2.03 0.71
N ALA A 104 9.57 1.43 1.25
CA ALA A 104 9.55 0.93 2.62
C ALA A 104 9.71 2.08 3.61
N VAL A 105 8.91 2.07 4.66
CA VAL A 105 8.95 3.01 5.78
C VAL A 105 9.48 2.25 6.99
N ALA A 106 10.62 2.68 7.52
CA ALA A 106 11.19 2.11 8.73
C ALA A 106 11.14 3.09 9.90
N ARG A 107 11.04 2.55 11.10
CA ARG A 107 11.21 3.26 12.36
C ARG A 107 12.23 2.50 13.20
N LYS A 108 13.29 3.17 13.65
CA LYS A 108 14.38 2.54 14.42
C LYS A 108 14.96 1.27 13.75
N GLY A 109 15.06 1.29 12.42
CA GLY A 109 15.60 0.18 11.63
C GLY A 109 14.63 -0.98 11.35
N VAL A 110 13.37 -0.92 11.81
CA VAL A 110 12.34 -1.92 11.53
C VAL A 110 11.36 -1.36 10.52
N VAL A 111 11.06 -2.11 9.45
CA VAL A 111 10.02 -1.73 8.48
C VAL A 111 8.65 -1.82 9.15
N VAL A 112 7.95 -0.69 9.25
CA VAL A 112 6.64 -0.57 9.89
C VAL A 112 5.51 -0.51 8.88
N ALA A 113 5.78 -0.04 7.66
CA ALA A 113 4.81 0.07 6.58
C ALA A 113 5.51 0.13 5.21
N GLU A 114 4.73 -0.01 4.14
CA GLU A 114 5.15 0.28 2.78
C GLU A 114 4.14 1.20 2.09
N LEU A 115 4.63 2.14 1.29
CA LEU A 115 3.82 2.90 0.34
C LEU A 115 3.70 2.12 -0.96
N LEU A 116 2.46 1.78 -1.31
CA LEU A 116 2.09 1.07 -2.53
C LEU A 116 1.34 2.00 -3.49
N ASP A 117 1.37 1.63 -4.77
CA ASP A 117 0.40 2.15 -5.74
C ASP A 117 -1.02 1.74 -5.32
N PRO A 118 -2.04 2.63 -5.45
CA PRO A 118 -3.41 2.30 -5.05
C PRO A 118 -4.01 1.07 -5.74
N ASP A 119 -3.70 0.86 -7.02
CA ASP A 119 -4.23 -0.27 -7.77
C ASP A 119 -3.55 -1.57 -7.32
N GLU A 120 -2.24 -1.53 -7.02
CA GLU A 120 -1.51 -2.66 -6.44
C GLU A 120 -2.09 -3.03 -5.06
N ALA A 121 -2.30 -2.05 -4.18
CA ALA A 121 -2.84 -2.27 -2.84
C ALA A 121 -4.24 -2.87 -2.90
N HIS A 122 -5.11 -2.34 -3.77
CA HIS A 122 -6.45 -2.88 -3.99
C HIS A 122 -6.40 -4.33 -4.49
N TRP A 123 -5.58 -4.60 -5.50
CA TRP A 123 -5.44 -5.94 -6.07
C TRP A 123 -4.94 -6.96 -5.05
N LEU A 124 -3.93 -6.62 -4.24
CA LEU A 124 -3.41 -7.50 -3.19
C LEU A 124 -4.47 -7.82 -2.15
N GLN A 125 -5.20 -6.81 -1.70
CA GLN A 125 -6.28 -6.99 -0.74
C GLN A 125 -7.39 -7.90 -1.30
N GLU A 126 -7.81 -7.68 -2.55
CA GLU A 126 -8.83 -8.48 -3.20
C GLU A 126 -8.39 -9.93 -3.43
N LYS A 127 -7.16 -10.15 -3.92
CA LYS A 127 -6.61 -11.49 -4.12
C LYS A 127 -6.50 -12.25 -2.81
N ALA A 128 -5.95 -11.61 -1.78
CA ALA A 128 -5.85 -12.21 -0.46
C ALA A 128 -7.20 -12.62 0.10
N ARG A 129 -8.23 -11.78 -0.08
CA ARG A 129 -9.62 -12.08 0.31
C ARG A 129 -10.18 -13.28 -0.46
N ASN A 130 -10.08 -13.26 -1.79
CA ASN A 130 -10.70 -14.27 -2.64
C ASN A 130 -10.03 -15.64 -2.50
N VAL A 131 -8.70 -15.68 -2.38
CA VAL A 131 -7.96 -16.93 -2.14
C VAL A 131 -8.34 -17.51 -0.79
N ARG A 132 -8.40 -16.69 0.27
CA ARG A 132 -8.84 -17.14 1.60
C ARG A 132 -10.27 -17.72 1.56
N GLN A 133 -11.19 -17.08 0.84
CA GLN A 133 -12.55 -17.59 0.65
C GLN A 133 -12.57 -18.94 -0.11
N GLY A 134 -11.61 -19.18 -0.99
CA GLY A 134 -11.46 -20.47 -1.69
C GLY A 134 -11.16 -21.66 -0.77
N PHE A 135 -10.60 -21.40 0.41
CA PHE A 135 -10.34 -22.43 1.43
C PHE A 135 -11.49 -22.60 2.43
N MET A 136 -12.54 -21.78 2.36
CA MET A 136 -13.69 -21.87 3.24
C MET A 136 -14.70 -22.89 2.71
N ASP A 137 -15.42 -23.58 3.61
CA ASP A 137 -16.57 -24.39 3.20
C ASP A 137 -17.64 -23.50 2.55
N PRO A 138 -18.47 -24.00 1.61
CA PRO A 138 -19.46 -23.20 0.88
C PRO A 138 -20.39 -22.36 1.79
N LYS A 139 -20.75 -22.90 2.95
CA LYS A 139 -21.58 -22.21 3.95
C LYS A 139 -20.83 -21.06 4.65
N GLN A 140 -19.55 -21.25 4.93
CA GLN A 140 -18.69 -20.21 5.52
C GLN A 140 -18.41 -19.11 4.51
N LYS A 141 -18.15 -19.47 3.24
CA LYS A 141 -17.98 -18.52 2.14
C LYS A 141 -19.23 -17.64 1.97
N ALA A 142 -20.42 -18.24 1.89
CA ALA A 142 -21.67 -17.49 1.75
C ALA A 142 -21.93 -16.54 2.93
N ALA A 143 -21.70 -17.00 4.16
CA ALA A 143 -21.84 -16.15 5.35
C ALA A 143 -20.84 -14.98 5.36
N PHE A 144 -19.62 -15.20 4.86
CA PHE A 144 -18.60 -14.17 4.75
C PHE A 144 -18.91 -13.17 3.61
N GLU A 145 -19.42 -13.62 2.47
CA GLU A 145 -19.90 -12.75 1.38
C GLU A 145 -21.07 -11.87 1.85
N GLU A 146 -22.04 -12.43 2.58
CA GLU A 146 -23.15 -11.67 3.15
C GLU A 146 -22.67 -10.65 4.20
N PHE A 147 -21.69 -11.02 5.03
CA PHE A 147 -21.06 -10.08 5.96
C PHE A 147 -20.40 -8.91 5.22
N LEU A 148 -19.66 -9.18 4.14
CA LEU A 148 -19.02 -8.14 3.33
C LEU A 148 -20.04 -7.23 2.64
N ALA A 149 -21.11 -7.79 2.07
CA ALA A 149 -22.16 -7.02 1.42
C ALA A 149 -22.83 -6.02 2.38
N ARG A 150 -22.99 -6.39 3.66
CA ARG A 150 -23.52 -5.50 4.71
C ARG A 150 -22.55 -4.38 5.08
N GLN A 151 -21.24 -4.59 4.96
CA GLN A 151 -20.25 -3.54 5.23
C GLN A 151 -20.16 -2.55 4.06
N ALA A 152 -20.21 -3.00 2.81
CA ALA A 152 -20.23 -2.10 1.66
C ALA A 152 -21.44 -1.13 1.68
N SER A 153 -22.60 -1.59 2.17
CA SER A 153 -23.78 -0.73 2.34
C SER A 153 -23.69 0.31 3.45
N LEU A 154 -22.71 0.19 4.35
CA LEU A 154 -22.45 1.16 5.42
C LEU A 154 -21.48 2.27 4.98
N ASP A 155 -20.64 2.02 3.97
CA ASP A 155 -19.69 3.00 3.41
C ASP A 155 -20.33 3.93 2.35
N GLU A 156 -21.56 3.65 1.90
CA GLU A 156 -22.30 4.47 0.91
C GLU A 156 -23.38 5.41 1.52
N GLN A 157 -23.40 5.61 2.85
CA GLN A 157 -24.31 6.53 3.55
C GLN A 157 -23.58 7.73 4.15
#